data_AF-A0A2G9MEL3-F1
#
_entry.id   AF-A0A2G9MEL3-F1
#
_cell.length_a   1.000
_cell.length_b   1.000
_cell.length_c   1.000
_cell.angle_alpha   90.00
_cell.angle_beta   90.00
_cell.angle_gamma   90.00
#
_symmetry.space_group_name_H-M   'P 1'
#
loop_
_entity.id
_entity.type
_entity.pdbx_description
1 polymer ?
#
loop_
_entity_poly.entity_id
_entity_poly.type
_entity_poly.pdbx_seq_one_letter_code
_entity_poly.pdbx_strand_id
1 'polypeptide(L)'
;MAEPIIISGIFRDYILPFLLVFTLLFAILEKSKILGDGKKQINAIVSLVIALLTVSFSYATGIIVKMMPFLAVVGVIILVFMILFGLFISGKEGFEMPKWMKGALSAVIVIAGILFIIWATGQWDALFGSFSSSPTFWMNALFIVVIIAAIVIVLFPNIGGGKKE
;
A
#
# COMPACT_ATOMS: atom_id res chain seq x y z
N MET A 1 23.63 -4.11 31.64
CA MET A 1 24.00 -4.49 30.26
C MET A 1 23.79 -3.26 29.39
N ALA A 2 24.74 -2.87 28.55
CA ALA A 2 24.55 -1.73 27.65
C ALA A 2 23.50 -2.08 26.57
N GLU A 3 22.54 -1.20 26.32
CA GLU A 3 21.56 -1.40 25.26
C GLU A 3 22.20 -1.19 23.87
N PRO A 4 21.91 -2.05 22.89
CA PRO A 4 22.34 -1.84 21.51
C PRO A 4 21.81 -0.52 20.96
N ILE A 5 22.66 0.27 20.29
CA ILE A 5 22.35 1.61 19.78
C ILE A 5 21.08 1.62 18.90
N ILE A 6 20.90 0.58 18.07
CA ILE A 6 19.74 0.46 17.15
C ILE A 6 18.41 0.27 17.90
N ILE A 7 18.45 -0.31 19.10
CA ILE A 7 17.26 -0.62 19.91
C ILE A 7 16.96 0.51 20.90
N SER A 8 17.93 1.41 21.11
CA SER A 8 17.77 2.55 22.03
C SER A 8 16.57 3.43 21.65
N GLY A 9 15.90 3.98 22.66
CA GLY A 9 14.79 4.93 22.45
C GLY A 9 15.22 6.14 21.61
N ILE A 10 16.47 6.60 21.76
CA ILE A 10 17.01 7.72 20.99
C ILE A 10 17.01 7.41 19.48
N PHE A 11 17.40 6.20 19.09
CA PHE A 11 17.43 5.81 17.68
C PHE A 11 16.02 5.73 17.08
N ARG A 12 15.08 5.13 17.81
CA ARG A 12 13.68 5.00 17.39
C ARG A 12 12.97 6.35 17.29
N ASP A 13 13.15 7.19 18.31
CA ASP A 13 12.32 8.37 18.50
C ASP A 13 12.88 9.60 17.78
N TYR A 14 14.16 9.60 17.38
CA TYR A 14 14.78 10.76 16.71
C TYR A 14 15.45 10.39 15.39
N ILE A 15 16.26 9.33 15.35
CA ILE A 15 17.06 9.00 14.16
C ILE A 15 16.18 8.44 13.03
N LEU A 16 15.26 7.52 13.34
CA LEU A 16 14.32 6.99 12.34
C LEU A 16 13.41 8.07 11.73
N PRO A 17 12.70 8.92 12.52
CA PRO A 17 11.88 9.98 11.94
C PRO A 17 12.71 11.01 11.18
N PHE A 18 13.93 11.33 11.64
CA PHE A 18 14.87 12.17 10.89
C PHE A 18 15.16 11.60 9.50
N LEU A 19 15.59 10.34 9.42
CA LEU A 19 15.93 9.69 8.16
C LEU A 19 14.73 9.61 7.22
N LEU A 20 13.55 9.31 7.77
CA LEU A 20 12.31 9.24 7.01
C LEU A 20 11.94 10.60 6.40
N VAL A 21 11.92 11.67 7.21
CA VAL A 21 11.61 13.02 6.74
C VAL A 21 12.65 13.51 5.73
N PHE A 22 13.94 13.32 6.03
CA PHE A 22 15.04 13.69 5.14
C PHE A 22 14.88 13.02 3.78
N THR A 23 14.74 11.69 3.77
CA THR A 23 14.69 10.91 2.52
C THR A 23 13.46 11.24 1.71
N LEU A 24 12.28 11.35 2.36
CA LEU A 24 11.03 11.69 1.67
C LEU A 24 11.07 13.09 1.07
N LEU A 25 11.50 14.10 1.85
CA LEU A 25 11.61 15.47 1.33
C LEU A 25 12.63 15.56 0.21
N PHE A 26 13.79 14.91 0.36
CA PHE A 26 14.80 14.87 -0.69
C PHE A 26 14.24 14.26 -1.98
N ALA A 27 13.56 13.11 -1.88
CA ALA A 27 12.95 12.44 -3.02
C ALA A 27 11.86 13.30 -3.69
N ILE A 28 11.02 13.97 -2.90
CA ILE A 28 9.97 14.87 -3.40
C ILE A 28 10.59 16.07 -4.13
N LEU A 29 11.59 16.74 -3.55
CA LEU A 29 12.27 17.87 -4.17
C LEU A 29 12.98 17.48 -5.47
N GLU A 30 13.66 16.32 -5.48
CA GLU A 30 14.36 15.81 -6.67
C GLU A 30 13.38 15.41 -7.78
N LYS A 31 12.26 14.77 -7.44
CA LYS A 31 11.24 14.38 -8.44
C LYS A 31 10.43 15.56 -8.96
N SER A 32 10.11 16.52 -8.10
CA SER A 32 9.32 17.70 -8.47
C SER A 32 10.12 18.75 -9.22
N LYS A 33 11.46 18.76 -9.07
CA LYS A 33 12.37 19.74 -9.69
C LYS A 33 12.03 21.19 -9.31
N ILE A 34 11.39 21.39 -8.16
CA ILE A 34 10.87 22.70 -7.73
C ILE A 34 11.98 23.75 -7.53
N LEU A 35 13.17 23.32 -7.13
CA LEU A 35 14.34 24.19 -6.95
C LEU A 35 15.22 24.29 -8.22
N GLY A 36 14.76 23.73 -9.34
CA GLY A 36 15.46 23.70 -10.63
C GLY A 36 16.13 22.36 -10.94
N ASP A 37 16.37 22.14 -12.24
CA ASP A 37 17.00 20.93 -12.75
C ASP A 37 18.48 20.83 -12.33
N GLY A 38 18.91 19.62 -11.95
CA GLY A 38 20.30 19.33 -11.56
C GLY A 38 20.70 19.90 -10.20
N LYS A 39 19.78 20.46 -9.40
CA LYS A 39 20.07 21.05 -8.08
C LYS A 39 20.07 20.04 -6.93
N LYS A 40 20.61 18.85 -7.15
CA LYS A 40 20.62 17.74 -6.19
C LYS A 40 21.27 18.10 -4.84
N GLN A 41 22.37 18.86 -4.87
CA GLN A 41 23.04 19.32 -3.65
C GLN A 41 22.16 20.27 -2.82
N ILE A 42 21.42 21.17 -3.49
CA ILE A 42 20.50 22.09 -2.83
C ILE A 42 19.32 21.31 -2.24
N ASN A 43 18.74 20.38 -3.00
CA ASN A 43 17.68 19.49 -2.53
C ASN A 43 18.10 18.72 -1.27
N ALA A 44 19.34 18.22 -1.22
CA ALA A 44 19.89 17.52 -0.06
C ALA A 44 20.05 18.45 1.16
N ILE A 45 20.60 19.65 0.98
CA ILE A 45 20.78 20.61 2.08
C ILE A 45 19.41 21.06 2.62
N VAL A 46 18.46 21.37 1.75
CA VAL A 46 17.11 21.82 2.15
C VAL A 46 16.37 20.72 2.91
N SER A 47 16.35 19.49 2.38
CA SER A 47 15.74 18.35 3.08
C SER A 47 16.43 18.04 4.40
N LEU A 48 17.75 18.17 4.49
CA LEU A 48 18.51 18.00 5.74
C LEU A 48 18.09 19.01 6.80
N VAL A 49 18.05 20.29 6.44
CA VAL A 49 17.64 21.36 7.36
C VAL A 49 16.21 21.15 7.84
N ILE A 50 15.28 20.83 6.93
CA ILE A 50 13.88 20.57 7.31
C ILE A 50 13.78 19.35 8.23
N ALA A 51 14.50 18.26 7.94
CA ALA A 51 14.49 17.07 8.79
C ALA A 51 15.06 17.36 10.19
N LEU A 52 16.17 18.11 10.30
CA LEU A 52 16.73 18.52 11.58
C LEU A 52 15.76 19.40 12.38
N LEU A 53 15.14 20.38 11.72
CA LEU A 53 14.11 21.22 12.34
C LEU A 53 12.94 20.38 12.85
N THR A 54 12.44 19.45 12.03
CA THR A 54 11.31 18.59 12.37
C THR A 54 11.59 17.78 13.63
N VAL A 55 12.79 17.19 13.73
CA VAL A 55 13.17 16.31 14.84
C VAL A 55 13.46 17.10 16.11
N SER A 56 13.79 18.38 15.97
CA SER A 56 14.00 19.31 17.10
C SER A 56 12.70 19.62 17.86
N PHE A 57 11.53 19.44 17.25
CA PHE A 57 10.24 19.66 17.88
C PHE A 57 9.56 18.35 18.29
N SER A 58 9.48 18.09 19.59
CA SER A 58 8.89 16.84 20.15
C SER A 58 7.48 16.52 19.64
N TYR A 59 6.64 17.55 19.46
CA TYR A 59 5.28 17.38 18.94
C TYR A 59 5.28 16.87 17.49
N ALA A 60 6.06 17.48 16.60
CA ALA A 60 6.15 17.09 15.20
C ALA A 60 6.75 15.68 15.06
N THR A 61 7.83 15.40 15.79
CA THR A 61 8.45 14.08 15.85
C THR A 61 7.47 13.02 16.34
N GLY A 62 6.70 13.29 17.40
CA GLY A 62 5.72 12.35 17.93
C GLY A 62 4.61 11.96 16.95
N ILE A 63 4.17 12.89 16.08
CA ILE A 63 3.22 12.58 15.00
C ILE A 63 3.87 11.63 14.00
N ILE A 64 5.08 11.93 13.54
CA ILE A 64 5.80 11.13 12.56
C ILE A 64 6.02 9.72 13.09
N VAL A 65 6.48 9.58 14.35
CA VAL A 65 6.70 8.29 15.00
C VAL A 65 5.45 7.42 14.97
N LYS A 66 4.28 8.01 15.26
CA LYS A 66 2.99 7.30 15.20
C LYS A 66 2.58 6.89 13.78
N MET A 67 3.01 7.65 12.76
CA MET A 67 2.73 7.36 11.36
C MET A 67 3.74 6.42 10.70
N MET A 68 4.94 6.24 11.27
CA MET A 68 5.98 5.39 10.68
C MET A 68 5.51 3.97 10.36
N PRO A 69 4.81 3.24 11.24
CA PRO A 69 4.33 1.89 10.92
C PRO A 69 3.40 1.89 9.71
N PHE A 70 2.48 2.86 9.64
CA PHE A 70 1.56 2.99 8.52
C PHE A 70 2.30 3.28 7.21
N LEU A 71 3.27 4.21 7.23
CA LEU A 71 4.08 4.52 6.05
C LEU A 71 4.90 3.33 5.57
N ALA A 72 5.49 2.55 6.48
CA ALA A 72 6.24 1.35 6.13
C ALA A 72 5.33 0.29 5.48
N VAL A 73 4.17 0.03 6.09
CA VAL A 73 3.14 -0.89 5.57
C VAL A 73 2.68 -0.47 4.18
N VAL A 74 2.28 0.79 4.01
CA VAL A 74 1.84 1.32 2.70
C VAL A 74 2.97 1.28 1.67
N GLY A 75 4.21 1.61 2.07
CA GLY A 75 5.37 1.53 1.20
C GLY A 75 5.62 0.11 0.68
N VAL A 76 5.52 -0.90 1.55
CA VAL A 76 5.63 -2.31 1.15
C VAL A 76 4.49 -2.71 0.21
N ILE A 77 3.24 -2.30 0.50
CA ILE A 77 2.10 -2.57 -0.39
C ILE A 77 2.33 -1.97 -1.77
N ILE A 78 2.75 -0.71 -1.86
CA ILE A 78 3.03 -0.04 -3.14
C ILE A 78 4.16 -0.75 -3.87
N LEU A 79 5.22 -1.16 -3.17
CA LEU A 79 6.34 -1.88 -3.77
C LEU A 79 5.89 -3.23 -4.34
N VAL A 80 5.12 -4.01 -3.58
CA VAL A 80 4.53 -5.27 -4.05
C VAL A 80 3.63 -5.00 -5.25
N PHE A 81 2.78 -3.97 -5.19
CA PHE A 81 1.92 -3.55 -6.30
C PHE A 81 2.74 -3.24 -7.55
N MET A 82 3.80 -2.45 -7.44
CA MET A 82 4.67 -2.07 -8.55
C MET A 82 5.38 -3.28 -9.16
N ILE A 83 5.82 -4.25 -8.35
CA ILE A 83 6.43 -5.49 -8.85
C ILE A 83 5.40 -6.31 -9.62
N LEU A 84 4.22 -6.53 -9.04
CA LEU A 84 3.15 -7.29 -9.71
C LEU A 84 2.72 -6.58 -11.01
N PHE A 85 2.50 -5.27 -10.95
CA PHE A 85 2.16 -4.46 -12.12
C PHE A 85 3.26 -4.52 -13.19
N GLY A 86 4.53 -4.36 -12.79
CA GLY A 86 5.67 -4.45 -13.70
C GLY A 86 5.77 -5.82 -14.39
N LEU A 87 5.56 -6.90 -13.63
CA LEU A 87 5.63 -8.28 -14.11
C LEU A 87 4.49 -8.62 -15.08
N PHE A 88 3.26 -8.17 -14.79
CA PHE A 88 2.06 -8.54 -15.56
C PHE A 88 1.70 -7.55 -16.69
N ILE A 89 2.14 -6.29 -16.62
CA ILE A 89 1.66 -5.22 -17.51
C ILE A 89 2.77 -4.62 -18.38
N SER A 90 4.06 -4.72 -18.00
CA SER A 90 5.16 -4.02 -18.68
C SER A 90 6.09 -4.93 -19.51
N GLY A 91 5.56 -6.02 -20.05
CA GLY A 91 6.27 -6.81 -21.04
C GLY A 91 6.24 -6.11 -22.40
N LYS A 92 7.34 -5.45 -22.79
CA LYS A 92 7.53 -4.96 -24.18
C LYS A 92 7.52 -6.08 -25.23
N GLU A 93 7.54 -7.34 -24.79
CA GLU A 93 7.31 -8.56 -25.60
C GLU A 93 6.44 -9.58 -24.85
N GLY A 94 5.76 -9.17 -23.78
CA GLY A 94 5.04 -10.07 -22.87
C GLY A 94 3.54 -10.03 -23.10
N PHE A 95 2.98 -11.22 -23.36
CA PHE A 95 1.56 -11.60 -23.33
C PHE A 95 0.57 -10.42 -23.30
N GLU A 96 -0.07 -10.11 -24.44
CA GLU A 96 -1.16 -9.14 -24.48
C GLU A 96 -2.33 -9.64 -23.63
N MET A 97 -2.26 -9.35 -22.34
CA MET A 97 -3.22 -9.79 -21.37
C MET A 97 -4.57 -9.13 -21.71
N PRO A 98 -5.62 -9.92 -21.97
CA PRO A 98 -6.88 -9.38 -22.44
C PRO A 98 -7.46 -8.41 -21.41
N LYS A 99 -8.15 -7.36 -21.86
CA LYS A 99 -8.59 -6.22 -21.02
C LYS A 99 -9.36 -6.65 -19.76
N TRP A 100 -10.12 -7.75 -19.83
CA TRP A 100 -10.87 -8.31 -18.69
C TRP A 100 -9.94 -8.86 -17.59
N MET A 101 -8.81 -9.44 -17.97
CA MET A 101 -7.86 -10.04 -17.03
C MET A 101 -7.00 -8.97 -16.35
N LYS A 102 -6.66 -7.87 -17.06
CA LYS A 102 -6.04 -6.68 -16.45
C LYS A 102 -6.96 -6.02 -15.41
N GLY A 103 -8.26 -5.92 -15.70
CA GLY A 103 -9.25 -5.40 -14.76
C GLY A 103 -9.50 -6.32 -13.56
N ALA A 104 -9.52 -7.64 -13.78
CA ALA A 104 -9.66 -8.61 -12.70
C ALA A 104 -8.42 -8.60 -11.77
N LEU A 105 -7.21 -8.56 -12.32
CA LEU A 105 -5.99 -8.48 -11.51
C LEU A 105 -5.89 -7.18 -10.73
N SER A 106 -6.21 -6.02 -11.32
CA SER A 106 -6.21 -4.76 -10.58
C SER A 106 -7.24 -4.77 -9.46
N ALA A 107 -8.44 -5.32 -9.69
CA ALA A 107 -9.46 -5.47 -8.67
C ALA A 107 -9.00 -6.39 -7.53
N VAL A 108 -8.43 -7.56 -7.84
CA VAL A 108 -7.90 -8.50 -6.84
C VAL A 108 -6.79 -7.86 -6.01
N ILE A 109 -5.89 -7.11 -6.65
CA ILE A 109 -4.80 -6.45 -5.94
C ILE A 109 -5.31 -5.33 -5.02
N VAL A 110 -6.28 -4.54 -5.47
CA VAL A 110 -6.92 -3.51 -4.63
C VAL A 110 -7.61 -4.16 -3.43
N ILE A 111 -8.38 -5.24 -3.65
CA ILE A 111 -9.04 -5.99 -2.59
C ILE A 111 -8.02 -6.57 -1.60
N ALA A 112 -6.94 -7.18 -2.08
CA ALA A 112 -5.88 -7.71 -1.23
C ALA A 112 -5.19 -6.61 -0.40
N GLY A 113 -4.94 -5.44 -0.99
CA GLY A 113 -4.39 -4.27 -0.28
C GLY A 113 -5.32 -3.76 0.82
N ILE A 114 -6.62 -3.66 0.55
CA ILE A 114 -7.65 -3.27 1.53
C ILE A 114 -7.72 -4.29 2.68
N LEU A 115 -7.78 -5.59 2.37
CA LEU A 115 -7.82 -6.66 3.37
C LEU A 115 -6.56 -6.66 4.25
N PHE A 116 -5.40 -6.43 3.66
CA PHE A 116 -4.14 -6.34 4.41
C PHE A 116 -4.11 -5.12 5.33
N ILE A 117 -4.62 -3.96 4.91
CA ILE A 117 -4.73 -2.77 5.77
C ILE A 117 -5.67 -3.06 6.95
N ILE A 118 -6.81 -3.71 6.70
CA ILE A 118 -7.78 -4.05 7.76
C ILE A 118 -7.16 -5.03 8.77
N TRP A 119 -6.45 -6.05 8.29
CA TRP A 119 -5.74 -6.99 9.14
C TRP A 119 -4.62 -6.30 9.95
N ALA A 120 -3.77 -5.51 9.28
CA ALA A 120 -2.63 -4.84 9.90
C ALA A 120 -3.04 -3.77 10.93
N THR A 121 -4.18 -3.13 10.75
CA THR A 121 -4.71 -2.12 11.70
C THR A 121 -5.44 -2.75 12.89
N GLY A 122 -5.62 -4.08 12.91
CA GLY A 122 -6.37 -4.78 13.96
C GLY A 122 -7.85 -4.41 14.00
N GLN A 123 -8.37 -3.74 12.97
CA GLN A 123 -9.77 -3.31 12.86
C GLN A 123 -10.69 -4.44 12.38
N TRP A 124 -10.20 -5.67 12.32
CA TRP A 124 -10.96 -6.85 11.90
C TRP A 124 -12.21 -7.03 12.75
N ASP A 125 -12.09 -6.92 14.07
CA ASP A 125 -13.22 -7.10 14.99
C ASP A 125 -14.20 -5.91 14.95
N ALA A 126 -13.73 -4.69 14.68
CA ALA A 126 -14.60 -3.53 14.53
C ALA A 126 -15.38 -3.54 13.20
N LEU A 127 -14.74 -4.01 12.12
CA LEU A 127 -15.32 -4.08 10.78
C LEU A 127 -16.12 -5.35 10.54
N PHE A 128 -15.86 -6.46 11.25
CA PHE A 128 -16.58 -7.73 11.05
C PHE A 128 -17.29 -8.25 12.30
N GLY A 129 -17.02 -7.72 13.49
CA GLY A 129 -17.68 -8.11 14.74
C GLY A 129 -19.16 -7.72 14.81
N SER A 130 -19.57 -6.66 14.10
CA SER A 130 -20.98 -6.30 13.89
C SER A 130 -21.64 -7.04 12.73
N PHE A 131 -20.87 -7.79 11.93
CA PHE A 131 -21.34 -8.47 10.72
C PHE A 131 -21.61 -9.97 10.93
N SER A 132 -21.00 -10.59 11.95
CA SER A 132 -21.14 -12.03 12.22
C SER A 132 -22.40 -12.43 13.01
N SER A 133 -23.15 -11.47 13.56
CA SER A 133 -24.25 -11.71 14.51
C SER A 133 -25.66 -11.70 13.90
N SER A 134 -25.79 -11.54 12.57
CA SER A 134 -27.08 -11.47 11.87
C SER A 134 -27.28 -12.65 10.90
N PRO A 135 -28.26 -13.56 11.14
CA PRO A 135 -28.63 -14.63 10.20
C PRO A 135 -29.04 -14.10 8.81
N THR A 136 -29.57 -12.88 8.75
CA THR A 136 -29.97 -12.19 7.52
C THR A 136 -28.77 -11.80 6.65
N PHE A 137 -27.59 -11.59 7.27
CA PHE A 137 -26.37 -11.25 6.54
C PHE A 137 -25.81 -12.44 5.75
N TRP A 138 -25.78 -13.64 6.33
CA TRP A 138 -25.34 -14.85 5.61
C TRP A 138 -26.22 -15.15 4.40
N MET A 139 -27.52 -14.89 4.52
CA MET A 139 -28.45 -15.00 3.40
C MET A 139 -28.12 -13.97 2.30
N ASN A 140 -27.92 -12.70 2.66
CA ASN A 140 -27.61 -11.63 1.71
C ASN A 140 -26.22 -11.77 1.07
N ALA A 141 -25.22 -12.21 1.82
CA ALA A 141 -23.88 -12.52 1.30
C ALA A 141 -23.92 -13.71 0.35
N LEU A 142 -24.69 -14.76 0.66
CA LEU A 142 -24.91 -15.89 -0.24
C LEU A 142 -25.65 -15.45 -1.51
N PHE A 143 -26.65 -14.58 -1.41
CA PHE A 143 -27.30 -13.97 -2.58
C PHE A 143 -26.34 -13.16 -3.44
N ILE A 144 -25.46 -12.35 -2.83
CA ILE A 144 -24.45 -11.57 -3.57
C ILE A 144 -23.44 -12.49 -4.25
N VAL A 145 -22.98 -13.55 -3.57
CA VAL A 145 -22.09 -14.56 -4.16
C VAL A 145 -22.77 -15.29 -5.31
N VAL A 146 -24.04 -15.65 -5.18
CA VAL A 146 -24.84 -16.28 -6.24
C VAL A 146 -25.05 -15.33 -7.42
N ILE A 147 -25.30 -14.04 -7.17
CA ILE A 147 -25.44 -13.02 -8.22
C ILE A 147 -24.11 -12.81 -8.94
N ILE A 148 -22.99 -12.73 -8.22
CA ILE A 148 -21.65 -12.64 -8.81
C ILE A 148 -21.36 -13.91 -9.63
N ALA A 149 -21.68 -15.10 -9.10
CA ALA A 149 -21.53 -16.36 -9.84
C ALA A 149 -22.40 -16.40 -11.11
N ALA A 150 -23.66 -15.95 -11.03
CA ALA A 150 -24.56 -15.87 -12.18
C ALA A 150 -24.06 -14.86 -13.22
N ILE A 151 -23.60 -13.69 -12.80
CA ILE A 151 -23.00 -12.68 -13.69
C ILE A 151 -21.73 -13.24 -14.34
N VAL A 152 -20.89 -13.96 -13.60
CA VAL A 152 -19.69 -14.62 -14.15
C VAL A 152 -20.08 -15.71 -15.16
N ILE A 153 -21.10 -16.52 -14.89
CA ILE A 153 -21.59 -17.54 -15.84
C ILE A 153 -22.17 -16.90 -17.11
N VAL A 154 -22.91 -15.80 -16.98
CA VAL A 154 -23.52 -15.08 -18.11
C VAL A 154 -22.49 -14.31 -18.93
N LEU A 155 -21.52 -13.67 -18.27
CA LEU A 155 -20.46 -12.92 -18.95
C LEU A 155 -19.34 -13.80 -19.49
N PHE A 156 -19.19 -15.02 -18.98
CA PHE A 156 -18.24 -16.02 -19.48
C PHE A 156 -18.97 -17.35 -19.83
N PRO A 157 -19.76 -17.39 -20.92
CA PRO A 157 -20.51 -18.58 -21.31
C PRO A 157 -19.64 -19.81 -21.60
N ASN A 158 -18.33 -19.61 -21.87
CA ASN A 158 -17.42 -20.65 -22.34
C ASN A 158 -16.59 -21.35 -21.25
N ILE A 159 -16.91 -21.17 -19.97
CA ILE A 159 -16.22 -21.92 -18.89
C ILE A 159 -16.77 -23.37 -18.74
N GLY A 160 -17.89 -23.71 -19.40
CA GLY A 160 -18.54 -25.03 -19.25
C GLY A 160 -18.96 -25.74 -20.54
N GLY A 161 -18.43 -25.36 -21.70
CA GLY A 161 -18.84 -25.93 -23.00
C GLY A 161 -17.65 -26.21 -23.89
N GLY A 162 -16.96 -27.33 -23.64
CA GLY A 162 -15.96 -27.84 -24.56
C GLY A 162 -16.53 -28.00 -25.96
N LYS A 163 -15.77 -27.52 -26.94
CA LYS A 163 -15.94 -27.83 -28.37
C LYS A 163 -16.37 -29.29 -28.55
N LYS A 164 -17.54 -29.50 -29.16
CA LYS A 164 -17.76 -30.65 -30.03
C LYS A 164 -18.27 -30.10 -31.35
N GLU A 165 -17.53 -30.49 -32.37
CA GLU A 165 -17.73 -30.46 -33.83
C GLU A 165 -19.03 -29.86 -34.37
#